data_AF-A0A839EN51-F1
#
_entry.id   AF-A0A839EN51-F1
#
_cell.length_a   1.000
_cell.length_b   1.000
_cell.length_c   1.000
_cell.angle_alpha   90.00
_cell.angle_beta   90.00
_cell.angle_gamma   90.00
#
_symmetry.space_group_name_H-M   'P 1'
#
loop_
_entity.id
_entity.type
_entity.pdbx_description
1 polymer ?
#
loop_
_entity_poly.entity_id
_entity_poly.type
_entity_poly.pdbx_seq_one_letter_code
_entity_poly.pdbx_strand_id
1 'polypeptide(L)'
;MTVRVAVVGNCTAIGIANAIKVLSPDAFVQHFSVADIHTLEPSRLKSMFEGFDLSLSFAEIGNYASINEQVSKIGRSVLWPSIVFTGYHPDITYFGIEGRVATSCLGAYNSRIVAVAYASELSVEDTAERFNALTFGRLGYFDAYELGRQQFLRTAKQYNLDLEEDFARWEKSDPFMYTINHPKIAVVNDLARNLLEASGLAIKRDVTMDETVHDYFADGIVWPVYPEIAQRIGNNAGSYEFKPAGHAANPSSALHLEEFIDGCFKRYKDDGFTPAQFRTTGLLNVLGAHMGLA
;
A
#
# COMPACT_ATOMS: atom_id res chain seq x y z
N MET A 1 -9.27 -9.40 34.05
CA MET A 1 -9.40 -10.33 32.91
C MET A 1 -8.53 -9.79 31.78
N THR A 2 -7.84 -10.66 31.05
CA THR A 2 -7.06 -10.26 29.86
C THR A 2 -8.00 -9.87 28.74
N VAL A 3 -7.87 -8.64 28.22
CA VAL A 3 -8.66 -8.17 27.07
C VAL A 3 -8.21 -8.92 25.83
N ARG A 4 -9.16 -9.46 25.06
CA ARG A 4 -8.92 -10.18 23.82
C ARG A 4 -9.23 -9.26 22.63
N VAL A 5 -8.21 -8.99 21.80
CA VAL A 5 -8.25 -8.04 20.69
C VAL A 5 -8.10 -8.77 19.36
N ALA A 6 -9.12 -8.65 18.50
CA ALA A 6 -9.09 -9.09 17.12
C ALA A 6 -8.65 -7.93 16.23
N VAL A 7 -7.55 -8.09 15.49
CA VAL A 7 -7.06 -7.11 14.52
C VAL A 7 -7.37 -7.64 13.12
N VAL A 8 -8.34 -7.05 12.43
CA VAL A 8 -8.89 -7.57 11.16
C VAL A 8 -8.62 -6.61 10.02
N GLY A 9 -7.94 -7.05 8.97
CA GLY A 9 -7.70 -6.18 7.84
C GLY A 9 -6.94 -6.80 6.69
N ASN A 10 -6.39 -5.92 5.85
CA ASN A 10 -5.52 -6.27 4.74
C ASN A 10 -4.09 -6.54 5.23
N CYS A 11 -3.11 -6.34 4.33
CA CYS A 11 -1.69 -6.57 4.58
C CYS A 11 -1.14 -5.83 5.83
N THR A 12 -1.71 -4.69 6.25
CA THR A 12 -1.19 -3.93 7.42
C THR A 12 -1.60 -4.52 8.78
N ALA A 13 -2.63 -5.39 8.81
CA ALA A 13 -3.20 -5.90 10.05
C ALA A 13 -2.19 -6.68 10.92
N ILE A 14 -1.26 -7.42 10.30
CA ILE A 14 -0.22 -8.16 11.03
C ILE A 14 0.76 -7.22 11.75
N GLY A 15 1.18 -6.15 11.08
CA GLY A 15 2.07 -5.14 11.66
C GLY A 15 1.40 -4.43 12.84
N ILE A 16 0.14 -4.01 12.67
CA ILE A 16 -0.67 -3.41 13.75
C ILE A 16 -0.78 -4.38 14.94
N ALA A 17 -1.12 -5.64 14.69
CA ALA A 17 -1.27 -6.63 15.75
C ALA A 17 0.03 -6.85 16.53
N ASN A 18 1.18 -6.87 15.85
CA ASN A 18 2.46 -7.06 16.51
C ASN A 18 2.89 -5.81 17.30
N ALA A 19 2.66 -4.62 16.77
CA ALA A 19 2.85 -3.36 17.51
C ALA A 19 2.00 -3.33 18.80
N ILE A 20 0.73 -3.73 18.72
CA ILE A 20 -0.17 -3.78 19.89
C ILE A 20 0.35 -4.78 20.94
N LYS A 21 0.87 -5.95 20.55
CA LYS A 21 1.45 -6.91 21.51
C LYS A 21 2.63 -6.31 22.28
N VAL A 22 3.42 -5.44 21.64
CA VAL A 22 4.54 -4.75 22.28
C VAL A 22 4.02 -3.66 23.23
N LEU A 23 3.08 -2.83 22.78
CA LEU A 23 2.54 -1.69 23.54
C LEU A 23 1.65 -2.11 24.71
N SER A 24 0.87 -3.18 24.55
CA SER A 24 -0.10 -3.67 25.53
C SER A 24 0.10 -5.19 25.75
N PRO A 25 1.20 -5.59 26.42
CA PRO A 25 1.58 -7.00 26.56
C PRO A 25 0.61 -7.83 27.40
N ASP A 26 -0.26 -7.18 28.18
CA ASP A 26 -1.29 -7.84 28.99
C ASP A 26 -2.53 -8.22 28.16
N ALA A 27 -2.66 -7.69 26.93
CA ALA A 27 -3.73 -8.01 26.02
C ALA A 27 -3.41 -9.28 25.20
N PHE A 28 -4.41 -10.11 24.99
CA PHE A 28 -4.33 -11.19 24.01
C PHE A 28 -4.67 -10.62 22.64
N VAL A 29 -3.73 -10.63 21.69
CA VAL A 29 -3.92 -10.01 20.37
C VAL A 29 -3.77 -11.06 19.28
N GLN A 30 -4.78 -11.14 18.41
CA GLN A 30 -4.77 -12.03 17.25
C GLN A 30 -5.07 -11.23 15.98
N HIS A 31 -4.28 -11.47 14.93
CA HIS A 31 -4.50 -10.87 13.62
C HIS A 31 -5.33 -11.80 12.73
N PHE A 32 -6.12 -11.21 11.85
CA PHE A 32 -6.95 -11.88 10.85
C PHE A 32 -6.82 -11.14 9.51
N SER A 33 -6.15 -11.76 8.55
CA SER A 33 -6.08 -11.27 7.17
C SER A 33 -7.37 -11.61 6.44
N VAL A 34 -8.06 -10.60 5.89
CA VAL A 34 -9.27 -10.84 5.09
C VAL A 34 -8.98 -11.69 3.85
N ALA A 35 -7.78 -11.57 3.27
CA ALA A 35 -7.37 -12.38 2.12
C ALA A 35 -7.37 -13.88 2.47
N ASP A 36 -7.02 -14.24 3.70
CA ASP A 36 -6.88 -15.64 4.12
C ASP A 36 -8.22 -16.25 4.57
N ILE A 37 -9.17 -15.43 5.03
CA ILE A 37 -10.38 -15.93 5.71
C ILE A 37 -11.68 -15.65 4.97
N HIS A 38 -11.69 -14.81 3.92
CA HIS A 38 -12.93 -14.39 3.26
C HIS A 38 -13.70 -15.53 2.56
N THR A 39 -13.05 -16.65 2.27
CA THR A 39 -13.66 -17.84 1.65
C THR A 39 -14.09 -18.89 2.67
N LEU A 40 -13.89 -18.66 3.97
CA LEU A 40 -14.24 -19.62 5.00
C LEU A 40 -15.75 -19.65 5.26
N GLU A 41 -16.24 -20.85 5.60
CA GLU A 41 -17.63 -21.06 5.98
C GLU A 41 -18.04 -20.23 7.21
N PRO A 42 -19.29 -19.74 7.29
CA PRO A 42 -19.76 -18.87 8.38
C PRO A 42 -19.56 -19.46 9.78
N SER A 43 -19.71 -20.78 9.95
CA SER A 43 -19.51 -21.45 11.24
C SER A 43 -18.06 -21.36 11.71
N ARG A 44 -17.10 -21.49 10.79
CA ARG A 44 -15.68 -21.36 11.08
C ARG A 44 -15.33 -19.92 11.42
N LEU A 45 -15.86 -18.94 10.67
CA LEU A 45 -15.70 -17.53 11.00
C LEU A 45 -16.25 -17.20 12.39
N LYS A 46 -17.45 -17.69 12.72
CA LYS A 46 -18.05 -17.50 14.05
C LYS A 46 -17.11 -17.98 15.15
N SER A 47 -16.59 -19.21 15.05
CA SER A 47 -15.66 -19.76 16.04
C SER A 47 -14.34 -18.98 16.14
N MET A 48 -13.89 -18.34 15.05
CA MET A 48 -12.68 -17.53 15.06
C MET A 48 -12.82 -16.21 15.82
N PHE A 49 -14.01 -15.60 15.83
CA PHE A 49 -14.27 -14.33 16.50
C PHE A 49 -14.92 -14.49 17.90
N GLU A 50 -15.22 -15.72 18.31
CA GLU A 50 -15.84 -15.99 19.60
C GLU A 50 -14.93 -15.59 20.78
N GLY A 51 -15.50 -14.86 21.74
CA GLY A 51 -14.81 -14.44 22.95
C GLY A 51 -13.79 -13.31 22.77
N PHE A 52 -13.78 -12.59 21.65
CA PHE A 52 -13.05 -11.32 21.55
C PHE A 52 -13.85 -10.19 22.19
N ASP A 53 -13.17 -9.30 22.92
CA ASP A 53 -13.75 -8.15 23.61
C ASP A 53 -13.68 -6.87 22.76
N LEU A 54 -12.67 -6.80 21.90
CA LEU A 54 -12.36 -5.65 21.05
C LEU A 54 -12.05 -6.10 19.62
N SER A 55 -12.69 -5.45 18.66
CA SER A 55 -12.25 -5.44 17.27
C SER A 55 -11.50 -4.15 16.97
N LEU A 56 -10.32 -4.27 16.39
CA LEU A 56 -9.73 -3.22 15.60
C LEU A 56 -9.86 -3.71 14.15
N SER A 57 -10.59 -3.02 13.30
CA SER A 57 -10.77 -3.45 11.91
C SER A 57 -10.50 -2.32 10.90
N PHE A 58 -9.96 -2.65 9.73
CA PHE A 58 -9.95 -1.70 8.63
C PHE A 58 -11.38 -1.38 8.14
N ALA A 59 -11.58 -0.20 7.58
CA ALA A 59 -12.88 0.32 7.22
C ALA A 59 -13.57 -0.45 6.08
N GLU A 60 -12.78 -1.03 5.18
CA GLU A 60 -13.26 -1.80 4.04
C GLU A 60 -13.75 -3.20 4.43
N ILE A 61 -13.79 -3.54 5.72
CA ILE A 61 -14.35 -4.81 6.22
C ILE A 61 -15.79 -5.03 5.75
N GLY A 62 -16.56 -3.97 5.49
CA GLY A 62 -17.90 -4.03 4.93
C GLY A 62 -17.99 -4.71 3.56
N ASN A 63 -16.90 -4.74 2.79
CA ASN A 63 -16.82 -5.48 1.52
C ASN A 63 -16.78 -7.01 1.72
N TYR A 64 -16.61 -7.47 2.96
CA TYR A 64 -16.50 -8.87 3.35
C TYR A 64 -17.66 -9.24 4.29
N ALA A 65 -18.87 -9.32 3.73
CA ALA A 65 -20.12 -9.44 4.50
C ALA A 65 -20.08 -10.48 5.63
N SER A 66 -19.61 -11.70 5.35
CA SER A 66 -19.55 -12.77 6.36
C SER A 66 -18.55 -12.51 7.48
N ILE A 67 -17.43 -11.83 7.20
CA ILE A 67 -16.46 -11.43 8.23
C ILE A 67 -17.04 -10.27 9.05
N ASN A 68 -17.58 -9.25 8.36
CA ASN A 68 -18.17 -8.07 8.98
C ASN A 68 -19.30 -8.47 9.95
N GLU A 69 -20.13 -9.45 9.58
CA GLU A 69 -21.19 -9.97 10.45
C GLU A 69 -20.65 -10.53 11.78
N GLN A 70 -19.49 -11.19 11.77
CA GLN A 70 -18.89 -11.70 13.01
C GLN A 70 -18.20 -10.59 13.81
N VAL A 71 -17.48 -9.69 13.13
CA VAL A 71 -16.83 -8.54 13.76
C VAL A 71 -17.85 -7.61 14.43
N SER A 72 -19.01 -7.38 13.82
CA SER A 72 -20.07 -6.53 14.38
C SER A 72 -20.71 -7.07 15.66
N LYS A 73 -20.50 -8.37 15.97
CA LYS A 73 -20.96 -8.98 17.23
C LYS A 73 -20.01 -8.71 18.39
N ILE A 74 -18.80 -8.20 18.13
CA ILE A 74 -17.85 -7.79 19.17
C ILE A 74 -18.28 -6.42 19.70
N GLY A 75 -18.60 -6.34 20.99
CA GLY A 75 -19.26 -5.18 21.60
C GLY A 75 -18.46 -3.88 21.60
N ARG A 76 -17.15 -3.93 21.37
CA ARG A 76 -16.28 -2.76 21.20
C ARG A 76 -15.55 -2.87 19.86
N SER A 77 -15.63 -1.84 19.03
CA SER A 77 -14.93 -1.81 17.75
C SER A 77 -14.36 -0.43 17.44
N VAL A 78 -13.15 -0.40 16.88
CA VAL A 78 -12.53 0.80 16.32
C VAL A 78 -12.20 0.50 14.86
N LEU A 79 -12.53 1.42 13.97
CA LEU A 79 -12.20 1.31 12.55
C LEU A 79 -10.98 2.18 12.22
N TRP A 80 -10.12 1.71 11.32
CA TRP A 80 -9.09 2.54 10.66
C TRP A 80 -9.26 2.50 9.14
N PRO A 81 -8.89 3.56 8.40
CA PRO A 81 -8.94 3.50 6.94
C PRO A 81 -7.82 2.64 6.37
N SER A 82 -7.99 2.12 5.15
CA SER A 82 -6.84 1.63 4.40
C SER A 82 -5.77 2.73 4.27
N ILE A 83 -4.52 2.37 4.58
CA ILE A 83 -3.37 3.27 4.48
C ILE A 83 -2.92 3.31 3.03
N VAL A 84 -3.32 4.38 2.33
CA VAL A 84 -2.98 4.61 0.93
C VAL A 84 -2.43 6.02 0.76
N PHE A 85 -1.24 6.13 0.20
CA PHE A 85 -0.58 7.39 -0.12
C PHE A 85 0.13 7.29 -1.46
N THR A 86 -0.43 7.95 -2.47
CA THR A 86 0.09 7.95 -3.86
C THR A 86 1.14 9.04 -4.10
N GLY A 87 1.39 9.91 -3.13
CA GLY A 87 2.22 11.10 -3.31
C GLY A 87 3.67 10.82 -3.70
N TYR A 88 4.22 9.69 -3.24
CA TYR A 88 5.56 9.23 -3.63
C TYR A 88 5.59 8.46 -4.95
N HIS A 89 4.48 7.79 -5.30
CA HIS A 89 4.41 6.81 -6.38
C HIS A 89 3.17 7.01 -7.27
N PRO A 90 2.98 8.21 -7.88
CA PRO A 90 1.78 8.51 -8.67
C PRO A 90 1.66 7.69 -9.96
N ASP A 91 2.74 7.01 -10.33
CA ASP A 91 2.83 6.12 -11.48
C ASP A 91 2.32 4.69 -11.19
N ILE A 92 2.22 4.30 -9.92
CA ILE A 92 1.69 2.99 -9.56
C ILE A 92 0.18 2.95 -9.79
N THR A 93 -0.28 1.89 -10.45
CA THR A 93 -1.71 1.59 -10.63
C THR A 93 -1.96 0.10 -10.60
N TYR A 94 -3.23 -0.26 -10.35
CA TYR A 94 -3.79 -1.56 -10.67
C TYR A 94 -4.71 -1.40 -11.87
N PHE A 95 -4.77 -2.39 -12.76
CA PHE A 95 -5.82 -2.44 -13.76
C PHE A 95 -6.26 -3.88 -14.03
N GLY A 96 -7.55 -4.02 -14.27
CA GLY A 96 -8.16 -5.23 -14.78
C GLY A 96 -8.31 -5.13 -16.29
N ILE A 97 -7.94 -6.18 -17.01
CA ILE A 97 -8.12 -6.31 -18.45
C ILE A 97 -8.97 -7.56 -18.66
N GLU A 98 -10.18 -7.37 -19.19
CA GLU A 98 -11.11 -8.47 -19.50
C GLU A 98 -11.38 -9.39 -18.29
N GLY A 99 -11.56 -8.80 -17.11
CA GLY A 99 -11.82 -9.54 -15.87
C GLY A 99 -10.58 -10.21 -15.24
N ARG A 100 -9.39 -10.07 -15.85
CA ARG A 100 -8.12 -10.54 -15.30
C ARG A 100 -7.33 -9.39 -14.71
N VAL A 101 -6.68 -9.60 -13.56
CA VAL A 101 -5.74 -8.62 -13.00
C VAL A 101 -4.45 -8.68 -13.82
N ALA A 102 -4.00 -7.54 -14.33
CA ALA A 102 -2.71 -7.47 -15.00
C ALA A 102 -1.57 -7.41 -13.99
N THR A 103 -0.52 -8.21 -14.23
CA THR A 103 0.67 -8.22 -13.38
C THR A 103 1.90 -7.78 -14.16
N SER A 104 2.82 -7.11 -13.46
CA SER A 104 4.13 -6.71 -13.96
C SER A 104 5.22 -7.61 -13.34
N CYS A 105 6.50 -7.32 -13.63
CA CYS A 105 7.62 -7.96 -12.95
C CYS A 105 7.65 -7.67 -11.43
N LEU A 106 6.84 -6.73 -10.93
CA LEU A 106 6.65 -6.41 -9.51
C LEU A 106 5.23 -6.79 -9.02
N GLY A 107 4.70 -7.91 -9.50
CA GLY A 107 3.41 -8.44 -9.07
C GLY A 107 2.24 -7.60 -9.58
N ALA A 108 1.26 -7.30 -8.72
CA ALA A 108 0.04 -6.60 -9.15
C ALA A 108 0.24 -5.09 -9.39
N TYR A 109 1.36 -4.50 -8.98
CA TYR A 109 1.66 -3.09 -9.24
C TYR A 109 2.11 -2.90 -10.67
N ASN A 110 1.55 -1.92 -11.36
CA ASN A 110 1.93 -1.58 -12.72
C ASN A 110 2.31 -0.10 -12.80
N SER A 111 3.26 0.24 -13.67
CA SER A 111 3.52 1.62 -14.05
C SER A 111 2.51 2.06 -15.11
N ARG A 112 1.89 3.23 -14.91
CA ARG A 112 0.98 3.84 -15.90
C ARG A 112 1.73 4.17 -17.18
N ILE A 113 2.95 4.72 -17.06
CA ILE A 113 3.82 5.03 -18.21
C ILE A 113 4.13 3.75 -18.99
N VAL A 114 4.56 2.68 -18.32
CA VAL A 114 4.90 1.41 -18.98
C VAL A 114 3.67 0.77 -19.62
N ALA A 115 2.51 0.79 -18.95
CA ALA A 115 1.27 0.25 -19.50
C ALA A 115 0.85 0.96 -20.79
N VAL A 116 0.95 2.30 -20.83
CA VAL A 116 0.64 3.09 -22.03
C VAL A 116 1.68 2.84 -23.12
N ALA A 117 2.96 2.79 -22.77
CA ALA A 117 4.03 2.50 -23.73
C ALA A 117 3.87 1.10 -24.36
N TYR A 118 3.50 0.09 -23.57
CA TYR A 118 3.17 -1.24 -24.07
C TYR A 118 1.96 -1.21 -25.02
N ALA A 119 0.90 -0.47 -24.64
CA ALA A 119 -0.28 -0.27 -25.47
C ALA A 119 0.02 0.43 -26.81
N SER A 120 1.07 1.26 -26.84
CA SER A 120 1.56 1.98 -28.01
C SER A 120 2.70 1.28 -28.74
N GLU A 121 3.07 0.07 -28.29
CA GLU A 121 4.09 -0.78 -28.93
C GLU A 121 5.47 -0.10 -29.01
N LEU A 122 5.81 0.73 -28.00
CA LEU A 122 7.12 1.37 -27.89
C LEU A 122 8.22 0.35 -27.52
N SER A 123 9.47 0.68 -27.85
CA SER A 123 10.64 -0.06 -27.36
C SER A 123 10.91 0.23 -25.88
N VAL A 124 11.80 -0.54 -25.25
CA VAL A 124 12.22 -0.33 -23.86
C VAL A 124 12.91 1.03 -23.74
N GLU A 125 13.78 1.36 -24.69
CA GLU A 125 14.55 2.59 -24.75
C GLU A 125 13.61 3.81 -24.93
N ASP A 126 12.69 3.75 -25.90
CA ASP A 126 11.72 4.82 -26.13
C ASP A 126 10.80 5.03 -24.92
N THR A 127 10.51 3.95 -24.19
CA THR A 127 9.72 4.00 -22.96
C THR A 127 10.50 4.66 -21.83
N ALA A 128 11.79 4.31 -21.66
CA ALA A 128 12.66 4.89 -20.64
C ALA A 128 12.78 6.41 -20.82
N GLU A 129 12.86 6.89 -22.06
CA GLU A 129 12.84 8.32 -22.36
C GLU A 129 11.58 9.04 -21.88
N ARG A 130 10.47 8.34 -21.63
CA ARG A 130 9.23 8.95 -21.10
C ARG A 130 9.27 9.15 -19.58
N PHE A 131 10.23 8.57 -18.86
CA PHE A 131 10.45 8.84 -17.44
C PHE A 131 11.28 10.10 -17.28
N ASN A 132 10.61 11.25 -17.30
CA ASN A 132 11.25 12.55 -17.16
C ASN A 132 10.26 13.60 -16.62
N ALA A 133 10.82 14.74 -16.17
CA ALA A 133 10.04 15.85 -15.62
C ALA A 133 8.92 16.38 -16.54
N LEU A 134 9.13 16.43 -17.87
CA LEU A 134 8.11 16.93 -18.80
C LEU A 134 6.89 15.99 -18.83
N THR A 135 7.13 14.68 -18.94
CA THR A 135 6.05 13.68 -18.89
C THR A 135 5.36 13.71 -17.54
N PHE A 136 6.12 13.74 -16.43
CA PHE A 136 5.56 13.79 -15.08
C PHE A 136 4.69 15.03 -14.85
N GLY A 137 5.13 16.19 -15.33
CA GLY A 137 4.35 17.41 -15.29
C GLY A 137 3.04 17.31 -16.08
N ARG A 138 3.07 16.73 -17.28
CA ARG A 138 1.87 16.53 -18.11
C ARG A 138 0.90 15.50 -17.52
N LEU A 139 1.40 14.50 -16.81
CA LEU A 139 0.59 13.50 -16.11
C LEU A 139 0.08 13.98 -14.74
N GLY A 140 0.46 15.17 -14.29
CA GLY A 140 0.08 15.73 -12.99
C GLY A 140 0.80 15.09 -11.80
N TYR A 141 1.91 14.38 -12.02
CA TYR A 141 2.62 13.65 -10.95
C TYR A 141 3.19 14.59 -9.89
N PHE A 142 3.53 15.83 -10.25
CA PHE A 142 4.04 16.82 -9.31
C PHE A 142 2.99 17.38 -8.35
N ASP A 143 1.70 17.23 -8.65
CA ASP A 143 0.61 17.64 -7.76
C ASP A 143 0.16 16.50 -6.83
N ALA A 144 0.57 15.26 -7.14
CA ALA A 144 0.09 14.06 -6.46
C ALA A 144 0.45 14.02 -4.97
N TYR A 145 1.57 14.64 -4.57
CA TYR A 145 2.00 14.67 -3.18
C TYR A 145 1.00 15.41 -2.29
N GLU A 146 0.71 16.66 -2.63
CA GLU A 146 -0.20 17.49 -1.85
C GLU A 146 -1.64 16.95 -1.90
N LEU A 147 -2.10 16.51 -3.08
CA LEU A 147 -3.41 15.86 -3.21
C LEU A 147 -3.51 14.59 -2.36
N GLY A 148 -2.45 13.77 -2.37
CA GLY A 148 -2.33 12.57 -1.56
C GLY A 148 -2.32 12.87 -0.07
N ARG A 149 -1.58 13.90 0.37
CA ARG A 149 -1.49 14.35 1.77
C ARG A 149 -2.87 14.76 2.28
N GLN A 150 -3.55 15.62 1.53
CA GLN A 150 -4.88 16.06 1.90
C GLN A 150 -5.89 14.91 1.92
N GLN A 151 -5.83 13.99 0.94
CA GLN A 151 -6.73 12.84 0.92
C GLN A 151 -6.48 11.91 2.10
N PHE A 152 -5.21 11.61 2.39
CA PHE A 152 -4.79 10.76 3.51
C PHE A 152 -5.33 11.28 4.84
N LEU A 153 -5.06 12.56 5.14
CA LEU A 153 -5.46 13.20 6.40
C LEU A 153 -6.99 13.34 6.50
N ARG A 154 -7.68 13.70 5.41
CA ARG A 154 -9.15 13.73 5.38
C ARG A 154 -9.74 12.35 5.65
N THR A 155 -9.19 11.31 5.03
CA THR A 155 -9.66 9.93 5.22
C THR A 155 -9.40 9.45 6.65
N ALA A 156 -8.22 9.70 7.23
CA ALA A 156 -7.94 9.40 8.64
C ALA A 156 -8.95 10.05 9.59
N LYS A 157 -9.26 11.33 9.36
CA LYS A 157 -10.23 12.08 10.16
C LYS A 157 -11.66 11.53 10.08
N GLN A 158 -12.06 10.92 8.95
CA GLN A 158 -13.37 10.25 8.83
C GLN A 158 -13.52 9.06 9.80
N TYR A 159 -12.41 8.50 10.27
CA TYR A 159 -12.38 7.40 11.23
C TYR A 159 -11.91 7.85 12.62
N ASN A 160 -11.97 9.15 12.91
CA ASN A 160 -11.56 9.76 14.18
C ASN A 160 -10.09 9.54 14.54
N LEU A 161 -9.22 9.40 13.53
CA LEU A 161 -7.77 9.37 13.71
C LEU A 161 -7.21 10.74 13.32
N ASP A 162 -6.58 11.43 14.27
CA ASP A 162 -5.89 12.69 14.02
C ASP A 162 -4.40 12.43 13.77
N LEU A 163 -4.04 12.35 12.49
CA LEU A 163 -2.68 11.99 12.07
C LEU A 163 -1.87 13.20 11.57
N GLU A 164 -2.29 14.44 11.82
CA GLU A 164 -1.58 15.64 11.32
C GLU A 164 -0.14 15.71 11.87
N GLU A 165 0.03 15.51 13.18
CA GLU A 165 1.35 15.52 13.80
C GLU A 165 2.19 14.31 13.38
N ASP A 166 1.56 13.13 13.27
CA ASP A 166 2.22 11.91 12.83
C ASP A 166 2.75 12.07 11.39
N PHE A 167 1.90 12.55 10.48
CA PHE A 167 2.27 12.82 9.10
C PHE A 167 3.41 13.83 9.01
N ALA A 168 3.33 14.95 9.75
CA ALA A 168 4.39 15.96 9.78
C ALA A 168 5.73 15.43 10.30
N ARG A 169 5.72 14.39 11.16
CA ARG A 169 6.96 13.68 11.56
C ARG A 169 7.46 12.78 10.44
N TRP A 170 6.58 12.01 9.81
CA TRP A 170 6.94 11.12 8.70
C TRP A 170 7.52 11.90 7.51
N GLU A 171 7.00 13.09 7.20
CA GLU A 171 7.49 13.98 6.13
C GLU A 171 8.95 14.44 6.31
N LYS A 172 9.43 14.51 7.56
CA LYS A 172 10.80 14.94 7.86
C LYS A 172 11.84 13.84 7.67
N SER A 173 11.39 12.60 7.48
CA SER A 173 12.23 11.43 7.28
C SER A 173 12.29 11.03 5.80
N ASP A 174 12.99 9.93 5.50
CA ASP A 174 12.90 9.28 4.20
C ASP A 174 11.44 8.91 3.86
N PRO A 175 11.09 8.71 2.56
CA PRO A 175 9.73 8.37 2.17
C PRO A 175 9.13 7.25 3.05
N PHE A 176 7.98 7.51 3.66
CA PHE A 176 7.40 6.64 4.68
C PHE A 176 6.59 5.47 4.10
N MET A 177 6.63 5.29 2.78
CA MET A 177 5.92 4.23 2.06
C MET A 177 6.88 3.49 1.13
N TYR A 178 6.77 2.16 1.04
CA TYR A 178 7.46 1.33 0.06
C TYR A 178 6.71 1.22 -1.27
N THR A 179 5.37 1.27 -1.22
CA THR A 179 4.46 1.32 -2.39
C THR A 179 3.31 2.27 -2.06
N ILE A 180 2.26 2.38 -2.87
CA ILE A 180 1.12 3.24 -2.52
C ILE A 180 0.35 2.80 -1.26
N ASN A 181 0.48 1.56 -0.81
CA ASN A 181 -0.31 0.99 0.29
C ASN A 181 0.51 0.10 1.25
N HIS A 182 1.83 0.07 1.09
CA HIS A 182 2.74 -0.59 2.02
C HIS A 182 3.56 0.47 2.78
N PRO A 183 3.06 0.94 3.93
CA PRO A 183 3.78 1.89 4.78
C PRO A 183 5.00 1.25 5.45
N LYS A 184 5.99 2.08 5.83
CA LYS A 184 7.08 1.67 6.73
C LYS A 184 6.56 1.34 8.12
N ILE A 185 7.32 0.54 8.87
CA ILE A 185 6.90 0.11 10.21
C ILE A 185 6.62 1.27 11.16
N ALA A 186 7.34 2.39 11.07
CA ALA A 186 7.11 3.59 11.90
C ALA A 186 5.68 4.14 11.77
N VAL A 187 5.11 4.15 10.55
CA VAL A 187 3.73 4.58 10.29
C VAL A 187 2.73 3.60 10.88
N VAL A 188 3.00 2.29 10.74
CA VAL A 188 2.16 1.22 11.31
C VAL A 188 2.16 1.29 12.83
N ASN A 189 3.30 1.60 13.42
CA ASN A 189 3.51 1.77 14.86
C ASN A 189 2.70 2.96 15.39
N ASP A 190 2.81 4.12 14.76
CA ASP A 190 2.04 5.32 15.13
C ASP A 190 0.53 5.07 14.99
N LEU A 191 0.10 4.36 13.93
CA LEU A 191 -1.30 3.96 13.78
C LEU A 191 -1.77 3.01 14.89
N ALA A 192 -0.93 2.06 15.31
CA ALA A 192 -1.26 1.15 16.41
C ALA A 192 -1.44 1.89 17.74
N ARG A 193 -0.64 2.94 18.02
CA ARG A 193 -0.81 3.80 19.19
C ARG A 193 -2.15 4.55 19.14
N ASN A 194 -2.44 5.20 18.01
CA ASN A 194 -3.71 5.88 17.80
C ASN A 194 -4.92 4.94 17.98
N LEU A 195 -4.84 3.70 17.48
CA LEU A 195 -5.88 2.70 17.65
C LEU A 195 -6.07 2.24 19.09
N LEU A 196 -4.97 2.09 19.85
CA LEU A 196 -5.04 1.77 21.28
C LEU A 196 -5.74 2.89 22.05
N GLU A 197 -5.34 4.13 21.80
CA GLU A 197 -5.93 5.32 22.41
C GLU A 197 -7.42 5.45 22.08
N ALA A 198 -7.79 5.35 20.79
CA ALA A 198 -9.17 5.38 20.33
C ALA A 198 -10.02 4.26 20.93
N SER A 199 -9.41 3.10 21.22
CA SER A 199 -10.11 1.98 21.86
C SER A 199 -10.20 2.12 23.39
N GLY A 200 -9.43 3.01 24.01
CA GLY A 200 -9.27 3.10 25.47
C GLY A 200 -8.49 1.93 26.07
N LEU A 201 -7.69 1.20 25.28
CA LEU A 201 -6.79 0.18 25.80
C LEU A 201 -5.48 0.84 26.23
N ALA A 202 -4.99 0.53 27.43
CA ALA A 202 -3.80 1.16 27.97
C ALA A 202 -2.53 0.73 27.22
N ILE A 203 -1.74 1.73 26.82
CA ILE A 203 -0.33 1.55 26.45
C ILE A 203 0.45 1.38 27.76
N LYS A 204 1.12 0.24 27.93
CA LYS A 204 1.89 -0.12 29.14
C LYS A 204 3.39 -0.05 28.94
N ARG A 205 3.83 -0.05 27.68
CA ARG A 205 5.23 0.11 27.32
C ARG A 205 5.33 1.26 26.34
N ASP A 206 6.20 2.20 26.65
CA ASP A 206 6.60 3.23 25.73
C ASP A 206 8.00 2.90 25.22
N VAL A 207 8.04 2.20 24.09
CA VAL A 207 9.27 1.77 23.44
C VAL A 207 9.30 2.27 22.01
N THR A 208 10.49 2.52 21.49
CA THR A 208 10.71 2.77 20.06
C THR A 208 10.40 1.47 19.33
N MET A 209 9.23 1.40 18.68
CA MET A 209 8.75 0.15 18.11
C MET A 209 9.53 -0.27 16.87
N ASP A 210 10.19 0.67 16.19
CA ASP A 210 10.98 0.45 14.98
C ASP A 210 12.13 -0.55 15.18
N GLU A 211 12.58 -0.76 16.43
CA GLU A 211 13.62 -1.73 16.78
C GLU A 211 13.04 -3.08 17.28
N THR A 212 11.74 -3.16 17.54
CA THR A 212 11.11 -4.30 18.23
C THR A 212 10.08 -5.04 17.39
N VAL A 213 9.48 -4.36 16.40
CA VAL A 213 8.50 -4.94 15.48
C VAL A 213 9.16 -5.07 14.11
N HIS A 214 9.11 -6.27 13.55
CA HIS A 214 9.65 -6.53 12.20
C HIS A 214 8.89 -5.71 11.15
N ASP A 215 9.63 -5.04 10.27
CA ASP A 215 9.06 -4.38 9.10
C ASP A 215 8.79 -5.41 7.99
N TYR A 216 7.60 -6.00 8.00
CA TYR A 216 7.19 -7.00 7.00
C TYR A 216 7.16 -6.45 5.57
N PHE A 217 6.99 -5.14 5.40
CA PHE A 217 6.92 -4.54 4.08
C PHE A 217 8.29 -4.21 3.51
N ALA A 218 9.32 -4.07 4.36
CA ALA A 218 10.70 -3.89 3.93
C ALA A 218 11.20 -5.07 3.07
N ASP A 219 10.75 -6.29 3.36
CA ASP A 219 11.09 -7.49 2.56
C ASP A 219 10.21 -7.65 1.31
N GLY A 220 9.21 -6.77 1.15
CA GLY A 220 8.26 -6.77 0.04
C GLY A 220 8.79 -6.07 -1.22
N ILE A 221 7.86 -5.65 -2.06
CA ILE A 221 8.16 -4.81 -3.22
C ILE A 221 8.44 -3.40 -2.72
N VAL A 222 9.55 -2.81 -3.18
CA VAL A 222 9.88 -1.40 -2.97
C VAL A 222 9.91 -0.70 -4.32
N TRP A 223 9.03 0.28 -4.46
CA TRP A 223 8.99 1.17 -5.61
C TRP A 223 9.77 2.45 -5.29
N PRO A 224 10.65 2.93 -6.17
CA PRO A 224 11.43 4.12 -5.87
C PRO A 224 10.59 5.39 -6.04
N VAL A 225 10.94 6.43 -5.29
CA VAL A 225 10.50 7.80 -5.64
C VAL A 225 11.35 8.27 -6.80
N TYR A 226 10.75 8.60 -7.94
CA TYR A 226 11.51 9.05 -9.10
C TYR A 226 12.27 10.34 -8.78
N PRO A 227 13.51 10.53 -9.29
CA PRO A 227 14.37 11.65 -8.91
C PRO A 227 13.71 13.02 -9.04
N GLU A 228 12.94 13.25 -10.10
CA GLU A 228 12.27 14.52 -10.38
C GLU A 228 11.09 14.76 -9.43
N ILE A 229 10.40 13.69 -8.99
CA ILE A 229 9.36 13.78 -7.96
C ILE A 229 10.02 14.08 -6.61
N ALA A 230 11.08 13.34 -6.26
CA ALA A 230 11.82 13.53 -5.01
C ALA A 230 12.34 14.98 -4.88
N GLN A 231 12.94 15.51 -5.95
CA GLN A 231 13.39 16.90 -6.01
C GLN A 231 12.24 17.88 -5.78
N ARG A 232 11.06 17.64 -6.38
CA ARG A 232 9.90 18.52 -6.28
C ARG A 232 9.32 18.60 -4.87
N ILE A 233 9.36 17.48 -4.14
CA ILE A 233 8.83 17.37 -2.76
C ILE A 233 9.92 17.64 -1.70
N GLY A 234 11.14 18.01 -2.11
CA GLY A 234 12.24 18.32 -1.19
C GLY A 234 12.85 17.11 -0.49
N ASN A 235 12.76 15.92 -1.11
CA ASN A 235 13.31 14.67 -0.59
C ASN A 235 14.58 14.25 -1.37
N ASN A 236 15.57 13.68 -0.67
CA ASN A 236 16.85 13.29 -1.28
C ASN A 236 16.92 11.82 -1.73
N ALA A 237 15.87 11.02 -1.54
CA ALA A 237 15.83 9.58 -1.81
C ALA A 237 15.42 9.22 -3.25
N GLY A 238 15.68 10.12 -4.22
CA GLY A 238 15.32 9.93 -5.63
C GLY A 238 16.09 8.77 -6.28
N SER A 239 15.39 7.85 -6.95
CA SER A 239 16.00 6.69 -7.61
C SER A 239 15.13 6.13 -8.74
N TYR A 240 15.72 5.29 -9.59
CA TYR A 240 15.04 4.39 -10.52
C TYR A 240 15.39 2.92 -10.24
N GLU A 241 15.70 2.60 -8.98
CA GLU A 241 15.98 1.23 -8.52
C GLU A 241 14.72 0.62 -7.91
N PHE A 242 14.16 -0.37 -8.58
CA PHE A 242 12.98 -1.11 -8.18
C PHE A 242 13.39 -2.40 -7.49
N LYS A 243 12.77 -2.73 -6.35
CA LYS A 243 13.15 -3.92 -5.59
C LYS A 243 11.99 -4.92 -5.57
N PRO A 244 12.16 -6.13 -6.13
CA PRO A 244 11.15 -7.18 -6.05
C PRO A 244 10.96 -7.67 -4.60
N ALA A 245 9.86 -8.40 -4.36
CA ALA A 245 9.69 -9.11 -3.10
C ALA A 245 10.84 -10.11 -2.88
N GLY A 246 11.37 -10.16 -1.66
CA GLY A 246 12.52 -11.01 -1.30
C GLY A 246 13.89 -10.42 -1.64
N HIS A 247 13.97 -9.19 -2.15
CA HIS A 247 15.24 -8.54 -2.50
C HIS A 247 16.20 -8.42 -1.30
N ALA A 248 15.71 -8.36 -0.06
CA ALA A 248 16.58 -8.34 1.12
C ALA A 248 17.48 -9.58 1.21
N ALA A 249 16.99 -10.73 0.77
CA ALA A 249 17.76 -11.98 0.68
C ALA A 249 18.60 -12.09 -0.61
N ASN A 250 18.29 -11.28 -1.63
CA ASN A 250 19.00 -11.24 -2.89
C ASN A 250 19.11 -9.80 -3.43
N PRO A 251 20.02 -8.97 -2.91
CA PRO A 251 20.11 -7.56 -3.28
C PRO A 251 20.38 -7.32 -4.77
N SER A 252 21.04 -8.25 -5.46
CA SER A 252 21.27 -8.18 -6.91
C SER A 252 20.02 -8.41 -7.76
N SER A 253 18.86 -8.66 -7.14
CA SER A 253 17.56 -8.71 -7.84
C SER A 253 16.93 -7.34 -8.07
N ALA A 254 17.53 -6.26 -7.53
CA ALA A 254 17.10 -4.91 -7.83
C ALA A 254 17.19 -4.64 -9.35
N LEU A 255 16.18 -3.96 -9.87
CA LEU A 255 16.04 -3.63 -11.29
C LEU A 255 16.24 -2.13 -11.48
N HIS A 256 17.05 -1.73 -12.44
CA HIS A 256 17.06 -0.37 -12.94
C HIS A 256 15.90 -0.14 -13.92
N LEU A 257 15.70 1.12 -14.36
CA LEU A 257 14.53 1.54 -15.13
C LEU A 257 14.27 0.65 -16.38
N GLU A 258 15.27 0.43 -17.22
CA GLU A 258 15.13 -0.36 -18.44
C GLU A 258 14.84 -1.84 -18.14
N GLU A 259 15.49 -2.41 -17.11
CA GLU A 259 15.24 -3.79 -16.67
C GLU A 259 13.82 -3.97 -16.11
N PHE A 260 13.33 -2.96 -15.39
CA PHE A 260 11.95 -2.90 -14.92
C PHE A 260 10.96 -2.84 -16.09
N ILE A 261 11.18 -1.96 -17.07
CA ILE A 261 10.33 -1.81 -18.26
C ILE A 261 10.29 -3.12 -19.06
N ASP A 262 11.46 -3.67 -19.36
CA ASP A 262 11.59 -4.93 -20.10
C ASP A 262 10.92 -6.09 -19.36
N GLY A 263 11.13 -6.18 -18.04
CA GLY A 263 10.46 -7.17 -17.19
C GLY A 263 8.94 -7.03 -17.21
N CYS A 264 8.40 -5.81 -17.21
CA CYS A 264 6.96 -5.57 -17.35
C CYS A 264 6.44 -6.04 -18.72
N PHE A 265 7.11 -5.65 -19.82
CA PHE A 265 6.69 -6.05 -21.16
C PHE A 265 6.72 -7.57 -21.34
N LYS A 266 7.76 -8.23 -20.83
CA LYS A 266 7.83 -9.70 -20.80
C LYS A 266 6.68 -10.29 -20.01
N ARG A 267 6.43 -9.80 -18.79
CA ARG A 267 5.33 -10.29 -17.94
C ARG A 267 3.97 -10.14 -18.62
N TYR A 268 3.69 -9.00 -19.24
CA TYR A 268 2.43 -8.79 -19.96
C TYR A 268 2.25 -9.81 -21.09
N LYS A 269 3.30 -10.08 -21.86
CA LYS A 269 3.27 -11.09 -22.93
C LYS A 269 3.08 -12.50 -22.37
N ASP A 270 3.81 -12.85 -21.31
CA ASP A 270 3.76 -14.18 -20.67
C ASP A 270 2.37 -14.47 -20.06
N ASP A 271 1.71 -13.44 -19.51
CA ASP A 271 0.33 -13.52 -19.03
C ASP A 271 -0.72 -13.49 -20.16
N GLY A 272 -0.28 -13.43 -21.42
CA GLY A 272 -1.13 -13.44 -22.60
C GLY A 272 -1.89 -12.14 -22.83
N PHE A 273 -1.38 -11.01 -22.33
CA PHE A 273 -1.92 -9.69 -22.65
C PHE A 273 -1.25 -9.11 -23.90
N THR A 274 -2.07 -8.58 -24.80
CA THR A 274 -1.66 -7.92 -26.02
C THR A 274 -1.69 -6.39 -25.87
N PRO A 275 -0.89 -5.63 -26.64
CA PRO A 275 -1.02 -4.17 -26.71
C PRO A 275 -2.45 -3.70 -26.98
N ALA A 276 -3.18 -4.40 -27.85
CA ALA A 276 -4.58 -4.09 -28.17
C ALA A 276 -5.51 -4.15 -26.94
N GLN A 277 -5.31 -5.13 -26.06
CA GLN A 277 -6.08 -5.23 -24.82
C GLN A 277 -5.76 -4.10 -23.84
N PHE A 278 -4.50 -3.64 -23.78
CA PHE A 278 -4.17 -2.47 -22.97
C PHE A 278 -4.84 -1.19 -23.49
N ARG A 279 -5.03 -1.05 -24.80
CA ARG A 279 -5.74 0.11 -25.39
C ARG A 279 -7.20 0.19 -24.95
N THR A 280 -7.85 -0.93 -24.59
CA THR A 280 -9.26 -0.93 -24.14
C THR A 280 -9.45 -0.46 -22.71
N THR A 281 -8.38 -0.36 -21.92
CA THR A 281 -8.42 0.15 -20.53
C THR A 281 -8.77 1.64 -20.44
N GLY A 282 -8.74 2.37 -21.56
CA GLY A 282 -8.88 3.83 -21.59
C GLY A 282 -7.63 4.59 -21.15
N LEU A 283 -6.59 3.90 -20.63
CA LEU A 283 -5.34 4.53 -20.21
C LEU A 283 -4.69 5.32 -21.34
N LEU A 284 -4.68 4.78 -22.56
CA LEU A 284 -4.10 5.48 -23.71
C LEU A 284 -4.85 6.77 -24.03
N ASN A 285 -6.18 6.78 -23.91
CA ASN A 285 -6.99 7.98 -24.17
C ASN A 285 -6.77 9.07 -23.11
N VAL A 286 -6.54 8.64 -21.85
CA VAL A 286 -6.33 9.57 -20.74
C VAL A 286 -4.89 10.06 -20.66
N LEU A 287 -3.89 9.24 -21.05
CA LEU A 287 -2.48 9.50 -20.77
C LEU A 287 -1.59 9.61 -22.03
N GLY A 288 -2.00 9.04 -23.16
CA GLY A 288 -1.19 8.98 -24.38
C GLY A 288 -0.80 10.36 -24.89
N ALA A 289 -1.76 11.29 -24.99
CA ALA A 289 -1.52 12.67 -25.40
C ALA A 289 -0.52 13.38 -24.47
N HIS A 290 -0.57 13.09 -23.17
CA HIS A 290 0.36 13.66 -22.17
C HIS A 290 1.76 13.08 -22.29
N MET A 291 1.91 11.86 -22.81
CA MET A 291 3.19 11.22 -23.11
C MET A 291 3.75 11.58 -24.50
N GLY A 292 3.06 12.44 -25.27
CA GLY A 292 3.45 12.78 -26.64
C GLY A 292 3.18 11.67 -27.65
N LEU A 293 2.27 10.75 -27.33
CA LEU A 293 1.80 9.67 -28.20
C LEU A 293 0.49 10.16 -28.83
N ALA A 294 0.57 10.58 -30.09
CA ALA A 294 -0.57 11.03 -30.91
C ALA A 294 -0.78 10.05 -32.06
#